data_AF-A0A9D2W5P1-F1
#
_entry.id   AF-A0A9D2W5P1-F1
#
_cell.length_a   1.000
_cell.length_b   1.000
_cell.length_c   1.000
_cell.angle_alpha   90.00
_cell.angle_beta   90.00
_cell.angle_gamma   90.00
#
_symmetry.space_group_name_H-M   'P 1'
#
loop_
_entity.id
_entity.type
_entity.pdbx_description
1 polymer ?
#
loop_
_entity_poly.entity_id
_entity_poly.type
_entity_poly.pdbx_seq_one_letter_code
_entity_poly.pdbx_strand_id
1 'polypeptide(L)'
;MNKKVMIMLSILLTFTMCKKKEVEEITTYNEQINGHEYVDLGLPSGLKWATCNVGASLPSEYGNYYAWGEIEPKENYTQENCLTWGQEIGDISGNPQYDAARANWGGTWRMPTKSEFEELIEECEWEWTSEGENRGYRVTGTNGNSIFLPAAGYWRGTLPNADGMGGYCWSSTPGDYHPQNAYNIIFYSENSFMHWYYRDYGLSVRPVSE
;
A
#
# COMPACT_ATOMS: atom_id res chain seq x y z
N MET A 1 -14.73 65.55 69.48
CA MET A 1 -15.46 64.44 70.12
C MET A 1 -15.55 63.27 69.14
N ASN A 2 -14.87 62.16 69.45
CA ASN A 2 -15.04 60.76 68.98
C ASN A 2 -15.28 60.40 67.49
N LYS A 3 -14.40 59.53 66.96
CA LYS A 3 -14.62 58.10 66.58
C LYS A 3 -13.51 57.68 65.59
N LYS A 4 -12.58 56.79 65.95
CA LYS A 4 -12.64 55.30 65.85
C LYS A 4 -12.98 54.75 64.44
N VAL A 5 -11.93 54.19 63.79
CA VAL A 5 -11.77 52.83 63.20
C VAL A 5 -12.82 52.29 62.21
N MET A 6 -12.36 51.72 61.08
CA MET A 6 -12.63 50.36 60.54
C MET A 6 -12.35 50.30 59.01
N ILE A 7 -11.14 49.94 58.58
CA ILE A 7 -10.77 48.64 57.96
C ILE A 7 -11.74 48.17 56.86
N MET A 8 -11.28 48.22 55.61
CA MET A 8 -11.71 47.28 54.57
C MET A 8 -10.47 46.55 54.04
N LEU A 9 -10.39 45.26 54.39
CA LEU A 9 -9.50 44.25 53.84
C LEU A 9 -9.75 44.13 52.32
N SER A 10 -8.76 44.45 51.50
CA SER A 10 -8.70 43.99 50.10
C SER A 10 -8.09 42.60 50.07
N ILE A 11 -8.95 41.58 49.94
CA ILE A 11 -8.55 40.19 49.74
C ILE A 11 -7.93 40.09 48.35
N LEU A 12 -6.61 39.87 48.29
CA LEU A 12 -5.90 39.49 47.09
C LEU A 12 -6.28 38.03 46.76
N LEU A 13 -7.20 37.82 45.83
CA LEU A 13 -7.50 36.50 45.31
C LEU A 13 -6.35 36.09 44.37
N THR A 14 -5.40 35.31 44.86
CA THR A 14 -4.38 34.70 44.00
C THR A 14 -5.04 33.64 43.13
N PHE A 15 -5.29 33.96 41.87
CA PHE A 15 -5.67 32.98 40.85
C PHE A 15 -4.47 32.09 40.55
N THR A 16 -4.41 30.91 41.17
CA THR A 16 -3.54 29.84 40.70
C THR A 16 -4.13 29.30 39.41
N MET A 17 -3.62 29.75 38.26
CA MET A 17 -3.93 29.11 36.98
C MET A 17 -3.33 27.71 36.98
N CYS A 18 -4.19 26.70 37.10
CA CYS A 18 -3.84 25.34 36.70
C CYS A 18 -3.56 25.40 35.20
N LYS A 19 -2.29 25.30 34.80
CA LYS A 19 -1.93 25.01 33.40
C LYS A 19 -2.59 23.67 33.08
N LYS A 20 -3.70 23.70 32.35
CA LYS A 20 -4.14 22.51 31.60
C LYS A 20 -2.95 22.14 30.73
N LYS A 21 -2.38 20.96 30.97
CA LYS A 21 -1.56 20.29 29.96
C LYS A 21 -2.49 20.12 28.77
N GLU A 22 -2.29 20.92 27.73
CA GLU A 22 -2.76 20.53 26.41
C GLU A 22 -2.05 19.20 26.13
N VAL A 23 -2.83 18.13 26.04
CA VAL A 23 -2.37 16.90 25.45
C VAL A 23 -2.26 17.23 23.98
N GLU A 24 -1.05 17.55 23.52
CA GLU A 24 -0.75 17.52 22.09
C GLU A 24 -1.08 16.10 21.63
N GLU A 25 -2.19 15.97 20.91
CA GLU A 25 -2.51 14.78 20.16
C GLU A 25 -1.35 14.60 19.19
N ILE A 26 -0.46 13.65 19.49
CA ILE A 26 0.64 13.26 18.60
C ILE A 26 -0.03 12.64 17.38
N THR A 27 -0.40 13.50 16.43
CA THR A 27 -0.65 13.09 15.07
C THR A 27 0.71 12.71 14.52
N THR A 28 1.04 11.41 14.56
CA THR A 28 2.11 10.86 13.74
C THR A 28 1.70 11.12 12.30
N TYR A 29 2.19 12.24 11.73
CA TYR A 29 2.13 12.45 10.29
C TYR A 29 3.03 11.40 9.67
N ASN A 30 2.43 10.32 9.17
CA ASN A 30 3.13 9.37 8.34
C ASN A 30 3.69 10.14 7.12
N GLU A 31 4.93 9.84 6.74
CA GLU A 31 5.52 10.47 5.56
C GLU A 31 4.73 10.07 4.31
N GLN A 32 4.52 11.02 3.40
CA GLN A 32 3.68 10.85 2.23
C GLN A 32 4.35 11.38 0.97
N ILE A 33 4.14 10.68 -0.15
CA ILE A 33 4.50 11.14 -1.50
C ILE A 33 3.18 11.31 -2.27
N ASN A 34 2.95 12.51 -2.79
CA ASN A 34 1.73 12.86 -3.52
C ASN A 34 0.42 12.48 -2.78
N GLY A 35 0.40 12.60 -1.45
CA GLY A 35 -0.77 12.29 -0.62
C GLY A 35 -0.94 10.81 -0.25
N HIS A 36 0.04 9.96 -0.55
CA HIS A 36 0.02 8.53 -0.22
C HIS A 36 1.16 8.16 0.73
N GLU A 37 0.84 7.40 1.77
CA GLU A 37 1.80 6.97 2.78
C GLU A 37 2.74 5.88 2.27
N TYR A 38 3.97 5.91 2.75
CA TYR A 38 4.98 4.92 2.40
C TYR A 38 5.77 4.43 3.62
N VAL A 39 6.46 3.32 3.43
CA VAL A 39 7.46 2.78 4.34
C VAL A 39 8.76 2.57 3.58
N ASP A 40 9.85 3.05 4.15
CA ASP A 40 11.21 2.64 3.76
C ASP A 40 11.57 1.36 4.50
N LEU A 41 11.75 0.26 3.75
CA LEU A 41 12.10 -1.05 4.29
C LEU A 41 13.63 -1.25 4.42
N GLY A 42 14.44 -0.24 4.09
CA GLY A 42 15.90 -0.34 4.15
C GLY A 42 16.48 -1.26 3.08
N LEU A 43 15.74 -1.47 1.98
CA LEU A 43 16.19 -2.29 0.85
C LEU A 43 17.36 -1.61 0.11
N PRO A 44 18.28 -2.37 -0.50
CA PRO A 44 19.38 -1.83 -1.30
C PRO A 44 18.95 -0.84 -2.41
N SER A 45 17.79 -1.06 -3.05
CA SER A 45 17.22 -0.16 -4.04
C SER A 45 16.85 1.22 -3.50
N GLY A 46 16.63 1.34 -2.18
CA GLY A 46 16.21 2.58 -1.52
C GLY A 46 14.74 2.95 -1.76
N LEU A 47 13.98 2.10 -2.48
CA LEU A 47 12.59 2.36 -2.83
C LEU A 47 11.68 2.49 -1.62
N LYS A 48 10.70 3.38 -1.75
CA LYS A 48 9.64 3.59 -0.78
C LYS A 48 8.43 2.76 -1.18
N TRP A 49 8.01 1.85 -0.31
CA TRP A 49 6.87 0.96 -0.56
C TRP A 49 5.59 1.56 -0.01
N ALA A 50 4.52 1.58 -0.80
CA ALA A 50 3.22 2.08 -0.35
C ALA A 50 2.66 1.24 0.80
N THR A 51 2.03 1.90 1.77
CA THR A 51 1.38 1.21 2.90
C THR A 51 0.12 0.45 2.49
N CYS A 52 -0.55 0.82 1.39
CA CYS A 52 -1.75 0.16 0.86
C CYS A 52 -1.65 -0.18 -0.65
N ASN A 53 -2.51 -1.10 -1.10
CA ASN A 53 -2.71 -1.34 -2.53
C ASN A 53 -3.45 -0.14 -3.17
N VAL A 54 -3.32 0.04 -4.48
CA VAL A 54 -4.13 1.04 -5.20
C VAL A 54 -5.63 0.76 -4.99
N GLY A 55 -6.38 1.77 -4.57
CA GLY A 55 -7.81 1.66 -4.27
C GLY A 55 -8.15 1.25 -2.83
N ALA A 56 -7.15 0.94 -1.99
CA ALA A 56 -7.34 0.70 -0.56
C ALA A 56 -7.07 1.97 0.26
N SER A 57 -7.82 2.15 1.36
CA SER A 57 -7.61 3.21 2.35
C SER A 57 -6.82 2.70 3.57
N LEU A 58 -6.83 1.40 3.82
CA LEU A 58 -6.09 0.75 4.90
C LEU A 58 -5.09 -0.28 4.36
N PRO A 59 -3.94 -0.52 5.03
CA PRO A 59 -2.96 -1.51 4.61
C PRO A 59 -3.51 -2.92 4.39
N SER A 60 -4.50 -3.32 5.19
CA SER A 60 -5.11 -4.65 5.16
C SER A 60 -6.23 -4.81 4.14
N GLU A 61 -6.74 -3.72 3.54
CA GLU A 61 -7.75 -3.80 2.49
C GLU A 61 -7.14 -4.26 1.17
N TYR A 62 -7.92 -5.02 0.39
CA TYR A 62 -7.44 -5.61 -0.87
C TYR A 62 -7.19 -4.58 -1.96
N GLY A 63 -7.89 -3.45 -1.91
CA GLY A 63 -7.86 -2.43 -2.95
C GLY A 63 -8.58 -2.90 -4.21
N ASN A 64 -8.23 -2.26 -5.33
CA ASN A 64 -8.76 -2.60 -6.64
C ASN A 64 -7.96 -3.74 -7.29
N TYR A 65 -8.58 -4.37 -8.27
CA TYR A 65 -7.95 -5.32 -9.17
C TYR A 65 -7.80 -4.68 -10.54
N TYR A 66 -6.73 -5.03 -11.25
CA TYR A 66 -6.43 -4.51 -12.57
C TYR A 66 -5.98 -5.64 -13.47
N ALA A 67 -6.45 -5.64 -14.72
CA ALA A 67 -5.81 -6.41 -15.78
C ALA A 67 -4.46 -5.75 -16.10
N TRP A 68 -3.45 -6.54 -16.48
CA TRP A 68 -2.11 -5.99 -16.63
C TRP A 68 -2.05 -4.97 -17.77
N GLY A 69 -1.51 -3.79 -17.48
CA GLY A 69 -1.48 -2.68 -18.43
C GLY A 69 -2.81 -1.92 -18.57
N GLU A 70 -3.79 -2.19 -17.71
CA GLU A 70 -5.02 -1.42 -17.62
C GLU A 70 -5.06 -0.61 -16.32
N ILE A 71 -5.59 0.62 -16.40
CA ILE A 71 -5.53 1.61 -15.32
C ILE A 71 -6.85 1.78 -14.55
N GLU A 72 -7.92 1.13 -15.03
CA GLU A 72 -9.25 1.15 -14.42
C GLU A 72 -9.68 -0.29 -14.06
N PRO A 73 -10.38 -0.49 -12.91
CA PRO A 73 -10.92 -1.79 -12.56
C PRO A 73 -12.12 -2.16 -13.44
N LYS A 74 -12.42 -3.46 -13.51
CA LYS A 74 -13.55 -4.03 -14.25
C LYS A 74 -14.44 -4.89 -13.35
N GLU A 75 -15.69 -5.07 -13.76
CA GLU A 75 -16.63 -6.00 -13.11
C GLU A 75 -16.39 -7.47 -13.52
N ASN A 76 -15.72 -7.68 -14.65
CA ASN A 76 -15.35 -9.00 -15.16
C ASN A 76 -13.98 -8.98 -15.85
N TYR A 77 -13.24 -10.07 -15.70
CA TYR A 77 -11.87 -10.21 -16.19
C TYR A 77 -11.80 -11.38 -17.15
N THR A 78 -11.78 -11.10 -18.45
CA THR A 78 -11.72 -12.13 -19.50
C THR A 78 -10.73 -11.78 -20.58
N GLN A 79 -10.25 -12.79 -21.30
CA GLN A 79 -9.39 -12.59 -22.45
C GLN A 79 -9.99 -11.60 -23.47
N GLU A 80 -11.29 -11.67 -23.73
CA GLU A 80 -11.95 -10.83 -24.73
C GLU A 80 -11.97 -9.34 -24.37
N ASN A 81 -11.94 -9.00 -23.07
CA ASN A 81 -11.96 -7.62 -22.59
C ASN A 81 -10.60 -7.13 -22.06
N CYS A 82 -9.54 -7.92 -22.24
CA CYS A 82 -8.18 -7.53 -21.88
C CYS A 82 -7.58 -6.65 -22.98
N LEU A 83 -7.35 -5.37 -22.67
CA LEU A 83 -6.92 -4.38 -23.66
C LEU A 83 -5.52 -4.66 -24.18
N THR A 84 -4.66 -5.26 -23.37
CA THR A 84 -3.25 -5.55 -23.69
C THR A 84 -3.02 -7.00 -24.16
N TRP A 85 -4.11 -7.76 -24.40
CA TRP A 85 -4.02 -9.17 -24.74
C TRP A 85 -3.21 -9.43 -26.00
N GLY A 86 -2.08 -10.12 -25.85
CA GLY A 86 -1.21 -10.49 -26.97
C GLY A 86 -0.46 -9.31 -27.60
N GLN A 87 -0.50 -8.12 -26.99
CA GLN A 87 0.27 -6.97 -27.46
C GLN A 87 1.73 -7.07 -27.00
N GLU A 88 2.65 -6.71 -27.90
CA GLU A 88 4.08 -6.58 -27.58
C GLU A 88 4.35 -5.23 -26.90
N ILE A 89 4.14 -5.23 -25.58
CA ILE A 89 4.38 -4.08 -24.70
C ILE A 89 5.56 -4.44 -23.79
N GLY A 90 6.53 -3.53 -23.70
CA GLY A 90 7.68 -3.64 -22.79
C GLY A 90 7.30 -3.43 -21.33
N ASP A 91 8.29 -3.15 -20.48
CA ASP A 91 8.03 -2.78 -19.08
C ASP A 91 7.18 -1.51 -19.02
N ILE A 92 6.07 -1.58 -18.27
CA ILE A 92 5.08 -0.51 -18.19
C ILE A 92 5.36 0.47 -17.05
N SER A 93 6.41 0.25 -16.23
CA SER A 93 6.64 1.01 -15.01
C SER A 93 6.68 2.52 -15.25
N GLY A 94 5.84 3.25 -14.51
CA GLY A 94 5.74 4.71 -14.58
C GLY A 94 5.09 5.26 -15.86
N ASN A 95 4.59 4.41 -16.77
CA ASN A 95 3.85 4.88 -17.94
C ASN A 95 2.37 5.09 -17.59
N PRO A 96 1.85 6.33 -17.55
CA PRO A 96 0.48 6.61 -17.12
C PRO A 96 -0.61 6.01 -18.01
N GLN A 97 -0.28 5.49 -19.20
CA GLN A 97 -1.25 4.79 -20.06
C GLN A 97 -1.47 3.32 -19.66
N TYR A 98 -0.52 2.71 -18.95
CA TYR A 98 -0.51 1.27 -18.67
C TYR A 98 -0.28 0.94 -17.19
N ASP A 99 0.43 1.79 -16.45
CA ASP A 99 0.74 1.60 -15.03
C ASP A 99 -0.40 2.16 -14.16
N ALA A 100 -1.16 1.25 -13.54
CA ALA A 100 -2.28 1.60 -12.70
C ALA A 100 -1.88 2.47 -11.50
N ALA A 101 -0.69 2.25 -10.90
CA ALA A 101 -0.22 3.07 -9.78
C ALA A 101 0.09 4.50 -10.26
N ARG A 102 0.83 4.65 -11.36
CA ARG A 102 1.14 5.97 -11.92
C ARG A 102 -0.13 6.72 -12.34
N ALA A 103 -1.06 6.05 -12.99
CA ALA A 103 -2.28 6.66 -13.49
C ALA A 103 -3.20 7.12 -12.35
N ASN A 104 -3.36 6.32 -11.29
CA ASN A 104 -4.29 6.60 -10.21
C ASN A 104 -3.69 7.49 -9.11
N TRP A 105 -2.40 7.33 -8.79
CA TRP A 105 -1.75 8.04 -7.70
C TRP A 105 -0.83 9.16 -8.16
N GLY A 106 -0.41 9.20 -9.42
CA GLY A 106 0.44 10.26 -9.97
C GLY A 106 1.82 10.37 -9.30
N GLY A 107 2.45 11.54 -9.42
CA GLY A 107 3.77 11.78 -8.82
C GLY A 107 4.83 10.84 -9.36
N THR A 108 5.65 10.25 -8.49
CA THR A 108 6.68 9.24 -8.78
C THR A 108 6.21 7.79 -8.57
N TRP A 109 4.97 7.60 -8.12
CA TRP A 109 4.40 6.27 -7.88
C TRP A 109 4.33 5.43 -9.14
N ARG A 110 4.70 4.16 -9.05
CA ARG A 110 4.70 3.22 -10.16
C ARG A 110 4.48 1.80 -9.65
N MET A 111 4.11 0.91 -10.55
CA MET A 111 4.15 -0.53 -10.31
C MET A 111 5.61 -0.99 -10.12
N PRO A 112 5.87 -1.89 -9.16
CA PRO A 112 7.20 -2.46 -8.98
C PRO A 112 7.58 -3.34 -10.17
N THR A 113 8.86 -3.38 -10.51
CA THR A 113 9.38 -4.30 -11.51
C THR A 113 9.51 -5.72 -10.94
N LYS A 114 9.76 -6.70 -11.80
CA LYS A 114 10.04 -8.08 -11.35
C LYS A 114 11.22 -8.12 -10.38
N SER A 115 12.31 -7.42 -10.69
CA SER A 115 13.52 -7.43 -9.86
C SER A 115 13.33 -6.76 -8.50
N GLU A 116 12.43 -5.79 -8.38
CA GLU A 116 12.14 -5.13 -7.10
C GLU A 116 11.29 -6.02 -6.18
N PHE A 117 10.40 -6.83 -6.75
CA PHE A 117 9.75 -7.88 -5.98
C PHE A 117 10.72 -9.01 -5.61
N GLU A 118 11.66 -9.38 -6.48
CA GLU A 118 12.72 -10.34 -6.15
C GLU A 118 13.55 -9.83 -4.96
N GLU A 119 13.97 -8.56 -4.96
CA GLU A 119 14.65 -7.92 -3.82
C GLU A 119 13.80 -7.98 -2.54
N LEU A 120 12.49 -7.67 -2.63
CA LEU A 120 11.58 -7.76 -1.47
C LEU A 120 11.48 -9.19 -0.91
N ILE A 121 11.51 -10.21 -1.77
CA ILE A 121 11.46 -11.62 -1.35
C ILE A 121 12.78 -12.03 -0.70
N GLU A 122 13.91 -11.60 -1.25
CA GLU A 122 15.25 -12.03 -0.85
C GLU A 122 15.76 -11.32 0.42
N GLU A 123 15.42 -10.04 0.60
CA GLU A 123 16.01 -9.19 1.64
C GLU A 123 15.10 -8.96 2.86
N CYS A 124 13.80 -9.28 2.77
CA CYS A 124 12.85 -9.10 3.87
C CYS A 124 12.50 -10.39 4.62
N GLU A 125 12.07 -10.23 5.87
CA GLU A 125 11.42 -11.29 6.64
C GLU A 125 9.90 -11.29 6.40
N TRP A 126 9.33 -12.47 6.17
CA TRP A 126 7.91 -12.64 5.86
C TRP A 126 7.20 -13.44 6.95
N GLU A 127 6.28 -12.81 7.68
CA GLU A 127 5.46 -13.46 8.72
C GLU A 127 3.98 -13.48 8.31
N TRP A 128 3.41 -14.69 8.15
CA TRP A 128 1.98 -14.83 7.84
C TRP A 128 1.14 -14.51 9.08
N THR A 129 0.24 -13.54 8.96
CA THR A 129 -0.54 -13.03 10.10
C THR A 129 -1.88 -12.45 9.64
N SER A 130 -2.57 -11.78 10.56
CA SER A 130 -3.80 -11.03 10.29
C SER A 130 -3.64 -9.59 10.73
N GLU A 131 -4.13 -8.67 9.90
CA GLU A 131 -4.23 -7.24 10.22
C GLU A 131 -5.65 -6.78 9.89
N GLY A 132 -6.37 -6.26 10.88
CA GLY A 132 -7.82 -6.10 10.77
C GLY A 132 -8.52 -7.45 10.57
N GLU A 133 -9.40 -7.54 9.57
CA GLU A 133 -10.18 -8.76 9.26
C GLU A 133 -9.50 -9.67 8.23
N ASN A 134 -8.40 -9.22 7.61
CA ASN A 134 -7.78 -9.90 6.47
C ASN A 134 -6.48 -10.61 6.87
N ARG A 135 -6.23 -11.76 6.25
CA ARG A 135 -4.95 -12.49 6.32
C ARG A 135 -3.97 -11.93 5.29
N GLY A 136 -2.69 -12.18 5.52
CA GLY A 136 -1.62 -11.76 4.62
C GLY A 136 -0.26 -11.86 5.28
N TYR A 137 0.71 -11.18 4.70
CA TYR A 137 2.07 -11.12 5.23
C TYR A 137 2.36 -9.77 5.85
N ARG A 138 2.92 -9.79 7.06
CA ARG A 138 3.77 -8.70 7.54
C ARG A 138 5.16 -8.92 6.95
N VAL A 139 5.59 -7.97 6.12
CA VAL A 139 6.90 -8.00 5.45
C VAL A 139 7.79 -6.98 6.13
N THR A 140 8.84 -7.45 6.80
CA THR A 140 9.74 -6.63 7.62
C THR A 140 11.08 -6.47 6.91
N GLY A 141 11.47 -5.23 6.68
CA GLY A 141 12.72 -4.84 6.05
C GLY A 141 13.94 -4.99 6.96
N THR A 142 15.12 -4.85 6.38
CA THR A 142 16.42 -4.96 7.09
C THR A 142 16.60 -3.90 8.19
N ASN A 143 15.87 -2.80 8.09
CA ASN A 143 15.85 -1.72 9.09
C ASN A 143 14.79 -1.93 10.20
N GLY A 144 14.02 -3.01 10.16
CA GLY A 144 12.97 -3.33 11.13
C GLY A 144 11.61 -2.67 10.87
N ASN A 145 11.48 -1.81 9.85
CA ASN A 145 10.18 -1.30 9.43
C ASN A 145 9.40 -2.39 8.68
N SER A 146 8.07 -2.29 8.64
CA SER A 146 7.25 -3.30 7.96
C SER A 146 6.09 -2.72 7.18
N ILE A 147 5.64 -3.46 6.16
CA ILE A 147 4.38 -3.27 5.46
C ILE A 147 3.50 -4.52 5.63
N PHE A 148 2.20 -4.37 5.42
CA PHE A 148 1.28 -5.51 5.32
C PHE A 148 0.83 -5.72 3.87
N LEU A 149 1.02 -6.93 3.36
CA LEU A 149 0.55 -7.37 2.05
C LEU A 149 -0.64 -8.31 2.25
N PRO A 150 -1.88 -7.87 1.95
CA PRO A 150 -3.05 -8.69 2.19
C PRO A 150 -3.16 -9.83 1.18
N ALA A 151 -3.69 -10.97 1.64
CA ALA A 151 -4.04 -12.14 0.83
C ALA A 151 -5.30 -11.86 -0.03
N ALA A 152 -5.19 -10.87 -0.92
CA ALA A 152 -6.28 -10.35 -1.74
C ALA A 152 -6.78 -11.34 -2.79
N GLY A 153 -6.05 -12.42 -3.06
CA GLY A 153 -6.41 -13.34 -4.12
C GLY A 153 -6.29 -12.71 -5.51
N TYR A 154 -7.10 -13.18 -6.45
CA TYR A 154 -7.15 -12.69 -7.82
C TYR A 154 -8.58 -12.73 -8.36
N TRP A 155 -8.85 -12.01 -9.44
CA TRP A 155 -10.15 -12.02 -10.12
C TRP A 155 -10.02 -12.60 -11.53
N ARG A 156 -10.84 -13.61 -11.84
CA ARG A 156 -10.99 -14.16 -13.19
C ARG A 156 -12.46 -14.43 -13.49
N GLY A 157 -12.93 -14.04 -14.67
CA GLY A 157 -14.34 -14.14 -15.03
C GLY A 157 -15.18 -13.16 -14.20
N THR A 158 -16.31 -13.62 -13.68
CA THR A 158 -17.28 -12.80 -12.95
C THR A 158 -17.17 -12.89 -11.43
N LEU A 159 -16.28 -13.73 -10.89
CA LEU A 159 -16.15 -13.92 -9.44
C LEU A 159 -14.71 -13.71 -8.99
N PRO A 160 -14.47 -12.88 -7.96
CA PRO A 160 -13.16 -12.78 -7.34
C PRO A 160 -12.87 -14.08 -6.58
N ASN A 161 -11.66 -14.59 -6.74
CA ASN A 161 -11.09 -15.62 -5.89
C ASN A 161 -10.31 -14.96 -4.76
N ALA A 162 -11.04 -14.30 -3.86
CA ALA A 162 -10.52 -13.60 -2.69
C ALA A 162 -10.91 -14.36 -1.41
N ASP A 163 -10.42 -15.59 -1.27
CA ASP A 163 -10.71 -16.49 -0.15
C ASP A 163 -9.76 -16.30 1.05
N GLY A 164 -8.81 -15.37 0.95
CA GLY A 164 -7.78 -15.14 1.96
C GLY A 164 -6.71 -16.24 2.01
N MET A 165 -6.65 -17.13 1.01
CA MET A 165 -5.66 -18.21 0.95
C MET A 165 -4.30 -17.76 0.42
N GLY A 166 -4.25 -16.69 -0.39
CA GLY A 166 -3.00 -16.13 -0.91
C GLY A 166 -3.19 -14.74 -1.52
N GLY A 167 -2.11 -14.01 -1.75
CA GLY A 167 -2.12 -12.70 -2.38
C GLY A 167 -1.30 -12.67 -3.67
N TYR A 168 -1.71 -11.78 -4.56
CA TYR A 168 -1.20 -11.68 -5.91
C TYR A 168 -1.08 -10.19 -6.25
N CYS A 169 0.11 -9.74 -6.63
CA CYS A 169 0.33 -8.36 -7.05
C CYS A 169 1.09 -8.32 -8.37
N TRP A 170 0.57 -7.55 -9.33
CA TRP A 170 1.24 -7.37 -10.60
C TRP A 170 2.60 -6.67 -10.42
N SER A 171 3.61 -7.16 -11.14
CA SER A 171 4.78 -6.35 -11.49
C SER A 171 4.52 -5.62 -12.81
N SER A 172 5.28 -4.56 -13.06
CA SER A 172 5.29 -3.83 -14.34
C SER A 172 5.99 -4.59 -15.47
N THR A 173 6.66 -5.70 -15.17
CA THR A 173 7.51 -6.40 -16.13
C THR A 173 6.69 -7.41 -16.95
N PRO A 174 6.72 -7.35 -18.30
CA PRO A 174 6.04 -8.31 -19.16
C PRO A 174 6.68 -9.72 -19.02
N GLY A 175 5.92 -10.76 -19.37
CA GLY A 175 6.43 -12.13 -19.35
C GLY A 175 7.34 -12.46 -20.54
N ASP A 176 8.32 -13.33 -20.32
CA ASP A 176 9.37 -13.63 -21.32
C ASP A 176 8.91 -14.50 -22.49
N TYR A 177 7.88 -15.34 -22.29
CA TYR A 177 7.53 -16.42 -23.23
C TYR A 177 6.40 -16.07 -24.19
N HIS A 178 5.42 -15.31 -23.69
CA HIS A 178 4.17 -15.06 -24.39
C HIS A 178 3.71 -13.62 -24.17
N PRO A 179 3.31 -12.88 -25.22
CA PRO A 179 2.82 -11.51 -25.09
C PRO A 179 1.47 -11.41 -24.35
N GLN A 180 0.87 -12.54 -23.99
CA GLN A 180 -0.32 -12.63 -23.15
C GLN A 180 0.01 -12.65 -21.65
N ASN A 181 1.29 -12.70 -21.27
CA ASN A 181 1.71 -12.90 -19.88
C ASN A 181 2.44 -11.69 -19.30
N ALA A 182 2.40 -11.58 -17.98
CA ALA A 182 3.19 -10.64 -17.19
C ALA A 182 3.61 -11.26 -15.86
N TYR A 183 4.69 -10.75 -15.25
CA TYR A 183 5.16 -11.21 -13.96
C TYR A 183 4.33 -10.61 -12.82
N ASN A 184 4.16 -11.40 -11.76
CA ASN A 184 3.53 -11.03 -10.51
C ASN A 184 4.25 -11.73 -9.34
N ILE A 185 4.13 -11.14 -8.16
CA ILE A 185 4.45 -11.82 -6.91
C ILE A 185 3.22 -12.60 -6.44
N ILE A 186 3.43 -13.85 -6.02
CA ILE A 186 2.42 -14.71 -5.40
C ILE A 186 2.90 -15.08 -4.02
N PHE A 187 1.99 -15.08 -3.06
CA PHE A 187 2.30 -15.55 -1.72
C PHE A 187 1.11 -16.30 -1.08
N TYR A 188 1.43 -17.39 -0.39
CA TYR A 188 0.53 -18.19 0.45
C TYR A 188 1.16 -18.32 1.83
N SER A 189 0.46 -18.85 2.83
CA SER A 189 0.96 -18.90 4.22
C SER A 189 2.34 -19.56 4.44
N GLU A 190 2.84 -20.34 3.47
CA GLU A 190 4.10 -21.06 3.56
C GLU A 190 5.22 -20.49 2.67
N ASN A 191 4.90 -19.63 1.69
CA ASN A 191 5.88 -19.16 0.71
C ASN A 191 5.46 -17.89 -0.02
N SER A 192 6.47 -17.16 -0.52
CA SER A 192 6.36 -16.05 -1.49
C SER A 192 7.35 -16.28 -2.64
N PHE A 193 6.93 -16.01 -3.87
CA PHE A 193 7.75 -16.21 -5.07
C PHE A 193 7.23 -15.42 -6.28
N MET A 194 8.09 -15.23 -7.28
CA MET A 194 7.70 -14.67 -8.58
C MET A 194 7.10 -15.73 -9.50
N HIS A 195 6.03 -15.37 -10.21
CA HIS A 195 5.42 -16.20 -11.25
C HIS A 195 4.90 -15.32 -12.40
N TRP A 196 4.54 -15.92 -13.53
CA TRP A 196 3.84 -15.23 -14.61
C TRP A 196 2.36 -15.61 -14.63
N TYR A 197 1.46 -14.66 -14.88
CA TYR A 197 0.03 -14.93 -15.11
C TYR A 197 -0.40 -14.32 -16.44
N TYR A 198 -1.54 -14.78 -16.95
CA TYR A 198 -2.18 -14.16 -18.11
C TYR A 198 -2.67 -12.76 -17.74
N ARG A 199 -2.43 -11.80 -18.64
CA ARG A 199 -2.70 -10.36 -18.45
C ARG A 199 -4.18 -10.04 -18.24
N ASP A 200 -5.09 -10.96 -18.60
CA ASP A 200 -6.53 -10.79 -18.40
C ASP A 200 -6.98 -10.95 -16.95
N TYR A 201 -6.14 -11.49 -16.07
CA TYR A 201 -6.45 -11.63 -14.64
C TYR A 201 -6.44 -10.28 -13.94
N GLY A 202 -7.43 -10.05 -13.08
CA GLY A 202 -7.44 -8.92 -12.17
C GLY A 202 -6.58 -9.22 -10.94
N LEU A 203 -5.42 -8.57 -10.80
CA LEU A 203 -4.59 -8.66 -9.59
C LEU A 203 -4.47 -7.28 -8.94
N SER A 204 -4.13 -7.25 -7.66
CA SER A 204 -3.84 -6.01 -6.96
C SER A 204 -2.55 -5.36 -7.47
N VAL A 205 -2.39 -4.08 -7.17
CA VAL A 205 -1.14 -3.32 -7.41
C VAL A 205 -0.67 -2.72 -6.10
N ARG A 206 0.57 -3.02 -5.71
CA ARG A 206 1.26 -2.46 -4.55
C ARG A 206 2.32 -1.45 -5.02
N PRO A 207 2.06 -0.13 -4.97
CA PRO A 207 2.96 0.86 -5.54
C PRO A 207 4.32 0.98 -4.84
N VAL A 208 5.31 1.43 -5.60
CA VAL A 208 6.62 1.92 -5.10
C VAL A 208 6.92 3.30 -5.65
N SER A 209 7.79 4.04 -4.97
CA SER A 209 8.34 5.33 -5.41
C SER A 209 9.85 5.40 -5.14
N GLU A 210 10.55 6.13 -6.01
CA GLU A 210 11.90 6.65 -5.75
C GLU A 210 11.89 7.72 -4.64
#